data_AF-A0A975DJI1-F1
#
_entry.id   AF-A0A975DJI1-F1
#
_cell.length_a   1.000
_cell.length_b   1.000
_cell.length_c   1.000
_cell.angle_alpha   90.00
_cell.angle_beta   90.00
_cell.angle_gamma   90.00
#
_symmetry.space_group_name_H-M   'P 1'
#
loop_
_entity.id
_entity.type
_entity.pdbx_description
1 polymer ?
#
loop_
_entity_poly.entity_id
_entity_poly.type
_entity_poly.pdbx_seq_one_letter_code
_entity_poly.pdbx_strand_id
1 'polypeptide(L)'
;MKHIFLALTVLLLSACSAQLSNVSVRGGNTTNSVVKSIDRPMFVRGDFTLWDAEAVYQMRETSAGVYQVRVKFTTPGKVYEFKIADASWTEGYNCGYAVDGKLALGEPKVADCQTVYNYFSFTPARKGVFIIQLDYRTPSQPLVSVLPN
;
A
#
# COMPACT_ATOMS: atom_id res chain seq x y z
N MET A 1 -69.99 -37.73 19.00
CA MET A 1 -70.65 -36.82 18.03
C MET A 1 -69.60 -36.12 17.22
N LYS A 2 -69.80 -36.13 15.91
CA LYS A 2 -68.90 -35.81 14.81
C LYS A 2 -68.83 -34.29 14.63
N HIS A 3 -67.66 -33.64 14.65
CA HIS A 3 -67.43 -32.41 13.87
C HIS A 3 -65.93 -32.25 13.54
N ILE A 4 -65.66 -32.42 12.25
CA ILE A 4 -64.48 -32.03 11.51
C ILE A 4 -64.44 -30.50 11.45
N PHE A 5 -63.31 -29.87 11.72
CA PHE A 5 -62.92 -28.64 11.04
C PHE A 5 -61.39 -28.57 10.89
N LEU A 6 -60.99 -28.72 9.63
CA LEU A 6 -59.69 -28.41 9.06
C LEU A 6 -59.53 -26.88 9.10
N ALA A 7 -58.47 -26.35 9.70
CA ALA A 7 -58.10 -24.94 9.56
C ALA A 7 -56.57 -24.82 9.44
N LEU A 8 -56.16 -24.57 8.20
CA LEU A 8 -54.84 -24.25 7.74
C LEU A 8 -54.55 -22.78 8.12
N THR A 9 -53.58 -22.50 8.99
CA THR A 9 -53.16 -21.12 9.30
C THR A 9 -51.65 -20.94 9.19
N VAL A 10 -51.30 -20.67 7.93
CA VAL A 10 -50.23 -19.82 7.38
C VAL A 10 -49.28 -19.14 8.37
N LEU A 11 -47.99 -19.40 8.15
CA LEU A 11 -46.83 -18.70 8.71
C LEU A 11 -46.89 -17.19 8.46
N LEU A 12 -46.94 -16.39 9.53
CA LEU A 12 -46.67 -14.95 9.49
C LEU A 12 -45.17 -14.72 9.68
N LEU A 13 -44.43 -14.71 8.57
CA LEU A 13 -43.08 -14.13 8.54
C LEU A 13 -43.23 -12.60 8.50
N SER A 14 -42.88 -11.93 9.60
CA SER A 14 -42.80 -10.47 9.66
C SER A 14 -41.62 -9.99 8.81
N ALA A 15 -41.91 -9.61 7.57
CA ALA A 15 -40.95 -8.89 6.74
C ALA A 15 -40.85 -7.44 7.26
N CYS A 16 -39.74 -7.11 7.92
CA CYS A 16 -39.33 -5.73 8.14
C CYS A 16 -39.06 -5.09 6.78
N SER A 17 -40.03 -4.33 6.26
CA SER A 17 -39.82 -3.49 5.08
C SER A 17 -39.20 -2.19 5.54
N ALA A 18 -37.87 -2.10 5.51
CA ALA A 18 -37.20 -0.80 5.55
C ALA A 18 -37.33 -0.16 4.16
N GLN A 19 -38.11 0.91 4.07
CA GLN A 19 -38.22 1.74 2.87
C GLN A 19 -36.82 2.25 2.48
N LEU A 20 -36.28 1.70 1.39
CA LEU A 20 -35.15 2.30 0.69
C LEU A 20 -35.66 3.53 -0.05
N SER A 21 -35.22 4.70 0.39
CA SER A 21 -35.36 5.94 -0.36
C SER A 21 -34.68 5.81 -1.71
N ASN A 22 -35.46 5.86 -2.79
CA ASN A 22 -34.96 5.99 -4.15
C ASN A 22 -34.33 7.38 -4.32
N VAL A 23 -33.03 7.50 -4.02
CA VAL A 23 -32.22 8.59 -4.57
C VAL A 23 -31.86 8.17 -5.99
N SER A 24 -32.55 8.76 -6.96
CA SER A 24 -32.12 8.69 -8.36
C SER A 24 -30.84 9.51 -8.52
N VAL A 25 -29.67 8.90 -8.26
CA VAL A 25 -28.40 9.47 -8.74
C VAL A 25 -28.32 9.19 -10.23
N ARG A 26 -28.86 10.14 -11.00
CA ARG A 26 -28.51 10.34 -12.40
C ARG A 26 -27.03 10.74 -12.43
N GLY A 27 -26.16 9.75 -12.66
CA GLY A 27 -24.72 9.97 -12.72
C GLY A 27 -24.00 8.64 -12.70
N GLY A 28 -23.97 7.96 -13.84
CA GLY A 28 -23.02 6.88 -14.06
C GLY A 28 -21.61 7.45 -14.02
N ASN A 29 -21.01 7.51 -12.85
CA ASN A 29 -19.57 7.44 -12.70
C ASN A 29 -19.27 5.99 -12.32
N THR A 30 -19.01 5.17 -13.33
CA THR A 30 -17.96 4.16 -13.18
C THR A 30 -16.72 4.91 -12.71
N THR A 31 -16.51 5.01 -11.40
CA THR A 31 -15.21 5.36 -10.86
C THR A 31 -14.31 4.20 -11.23
N ASN A 32 -13.79 4.22 -12.46
CA ASN A 32 -12.47 3.71 -12.71
C ASN A 32 -11.62 4.41 -11.65
N SER A 33 -11.33 3.72 -10.56
CA SER A 33 -10.33 4.14 -9.59
C SER A 33 -9.03 4.13 -10.37
N VAL A 34 -8.76 5.24 -11.08
CA VAL A 34 -7.48 5.50 -11.72
C VAL A 34 -6.53 5.60 -10.55
N VAL A 35 -5.83 4.50 -10.26
CA VAL A 35 -4.70 4.53 -9.33
C VAL A 35 -3.79 5.63 -9.85
N LYS A 36 -3.59 6.68 -9.05
CA LYS A 36 -2.68 7.77 -9.41
C LYS A 36 -1.31 7.14 -9.61
N SER A 37 -0.83 7.09 -10.84
CA SER A 37 0.47 6.54 -11.16
C SER A 37 1.57 7.53 -10.77
N ILE A 38 2.74 7.01 -10.41
CA ILE A 38 3.95 7.81 -10.27
C ILE A 38 4.44 8.17 -11.68
N ASP A 39 4.57 9.46 -11.96
CA ASP A 39 4.83 10.00 -13.30
C ASP A 39 6.33 10.21 -13.62
N ARG A 40 7.20 9.80 -12.69
CA ARG A 40 8.65 10.04 -12.77
C ARG A 40 9.48 8.90 -12.19
N PRO A 41 10.78 8.84 -12.51
CA PRO A 41 11.69 7.90 -11.88
C PRO A 41 11.77 8.09 -10.37
N MET A 42 11.54 7.01 -9.62
CA MET A 42 11.74 6.92 -8.18
C MET A 42 12.85 5.92 -7.90
N PHE A 43 13.62 6.15 -6.85
CA PHE A 43 14.79 5.37 -6.49
C PHE A 43 14.74 5.02 -5.01
N VAL A 44 15.22 3.83 -4.65
CA VAL A 44 15.59 3.57 -3.26
C VAL A 44 16.96 4.19 -3.03
N ARG A 45 17.01 5.20 -2.17
CA ARG A 45 18.20 5.99 -1.83
C ARG A 45 18.49 5.80 -0.36
N GLY A 46 19.72 5.46 0.00
CA GLY A 46 20.06 5.18 1.39
C GLY A 46 21.54 5.29 1.66
N ASP A 47 21.93 4.93 2.87
CA ASP A 47 23.34 4.91 3.28
C ASP A 47 24.23 4.07 2.32
N PHE A 48 23.68 3.00 1.76
CA PHE A 48 24.33 2.11 0.80
C PHE A 48 24.48 2.69 -0.61
N THR A 49 23.83 3.80 -0.92
CA THR A 49 24.02 4.59 -2.16
C THR A 49 24.65 5.96 -1.88
N LEU A 50 25.11 6.21 -0.65
CA LEU A 50 25.46 7.55 -0.17
C LEU A 50 24.36 8.58 -0.47
N TRP A 51 23.10 8.13 -0.44
CA TRP A 51 21.90 8.90 -0.79
C TRP A 51 21.78 9.32 -2.25
N ASP A 52 22.58 8.80 -3.17
CA ASP A 52 22.44 9.08 -4.61
C ASP A 52 21.29 8.29 -5.25
N ALA A 53 20.75 8.85 -6.34
CA ALA A 53 19.71 8.23 -7.17
C ALA A 53 20.36 7.30 -8.22
N GLU A 54 20.86 6.16 -7.78
CA GLU A 54 21.54 5.22 -8.67
C GLU A 54 20.55 4.44 -9.54
N ALA A 55 20.83 4.33 -10.85
CA ALA A 55 19.96 3.67 -11.81
C ALA A 55 19.67 2.19 -11.48
N VAL A 56 20.61 1.50 -10.81
CA VAL A 56 20.44 0.11 -10.36
C VAL A 56 19.39 -0.05 -9.26
N TYR A 57 19.06 1.03 -8.55
CA TYR A 57 18.04 1.07 -7.51
C TYR A 57 16.80 1.87 -7.92
N GLN A 58 16.59 2.08 -9.23
CA GLN A 58 15.36 2.65 -9.76
C GLN A 58 14.20 1.66 -9.63
N MET A 59 13.10 2.13 -9.05
CA MET A 59 11.84 1.40 -8.90
C MET A 59 11.23 1.08 -10.27
N ARG A 60 10.68 -0.13 -10.41
CA ARG A 60 9.96 -0.59 -11.60
C ARG A 60 8.54 -0.99 -11.22
N GLU A 61 7.57 -0.56 -12.00
CA GLU A 61 6.18 -0.99 -11.81
C GLU A 61 6.05 -2.48 -12.18
N THR A 62 5.58 -3.30 -11.24
CA THR A 62 5.39 -4.74 -11.44
C THR A 62 3.92 -5.11 -11.62
N SER A 63 3.02 -4.25 -11.14
CA SER A 63 1.57 -4.25 -11.40
C SER A 63 1.05 -2.83 -11.15
N ALA A 64 -0.18 -2.53 -11.59
CA ALA A 64 -0.74 -1.18 -11.49
C ALA A 64 -0.63 -0.60 -10.06
N GLY A 65 0.18 0.45 -9.92
CA GLY A 65 0.45 1.15 -8.66
C GLY A 65 1.38 0.43 -7.69
N VAL A 66 1.99 -0.69 -8.05
CA VAL A 66 2.96 -1.42 -7.23
C VAL A 66 4.33 -1.35 -7.90
N TYR A 67 5.28 -0.75 -7.20
CA TYR A 67 6.62 -0.53 -7.68
C TYR A 67 7.60 -1.32 -6.83
N GLN A 68 8.58 -1.96 -7.46
CA GLN A 68 9.57 -2.79 -6.77
C GLN A 68 10.97 -2.54 -7.31
N VAL A 69 11.96 -2.76 -6.44
CA VAL A 69 13.37 -2.86 -6.84
C VAL A 69 14.11 -3.87 -5.96
N ARG A 70 15.15 -4.49 -6.53
CA ARG A 70 16.04 -5.41 -5.82
C ARG A 70 17.18 -4.64 -5.17
N VAL A 71 17.35 -4.76 -3.87
CA VAL A 71 18.43 -4.12 -3.10
C VAL A 71 19.30 -5.19 -2.44
N LYS A 72 20.61 -5.05 -2.55
CA LYS A 72 21.58 -5.98 -1.95
C LYS A 72 22.08 -5.42 -0.62
N PHE A 73 21.73 -6.08 0.48
CA PHE A 73 22.31 -5.80 1.79
C PHE A 73 23.45 -6.77 2.10
N THR A 74 24.60 -6.23 2.49
CA THR A 74 25.86 -6.98 2.57
C THR A 74 26.27 -7.34 4.00
N THR A 75 25.77 -6.63 5.00
CA THR A 75 26.18 -6.75 6.40
C THR A 75 24.98 -7.16 7.27
N PRO A 76 24.88 -8.43 7.69
CA PRO A 76 23.87 -8.86 8.65
C PRO A 76 23.94 -8.04 9.94
N GLY A 77 22.80 -7.73 10.54
CA GLY A 77 22.73 -6.99 11.81
C GLY A 77 23.02 -5.49 11.72
N LYS A 78 23.52 -4.99 10.59
CA LYS A 78 23.64 -3.54 10.35
C LYS A 78 22.24 -2.93 10.16
N VAL A 79 21.99 -1.77 10.76
CA VAL A 79 20.83 -0.94 10.42
C VAL A 79 21.15 -0.19 9.12
N TYR A 80 20.37 -0.45 8.07
CA TYR A 80 20.41 0.33 6.83
C TYR A 80 19.26 1.33 6.84
N GLU A 81 19.56 2.57 6.52
CA GLU A 81 18.57 3.64 6.41
C GLU A 81 18.35 4.01 4.96
N PHE A 82 17.09 4.25 4.58
CA PHE A 82 16.74 4.61 3.21
C PHE A 82 15.42 5.40 3.09
N LYS A 83 15.22 5.99 1.92
CA LYS A 83 13.96 6.57 1.43
C LYS A 83 13.66 6.06 0.03
N ILE A 84 12.43 6.26 -0.41
CA ILE A 84 12.06 6.14 -1.82
C ILE A 84 11.79 7.54 -2.34
N ALA A 85 12.66 8.05 -3.21
CA ALA A 85 12.54 9.42 -3.69
C ALA A 85 12.95 9.56 -5.16
N ASP A 86 12.47 10.61 -5.81
CA ASP A 86 13.04 11.05 -7.08
C ASP A 86 14.45 11.63 -6.87
N ALA A 87 15.18 11.87 -7.98
CA ALA A 87 16.56 12.36 -7.91
C ALA A 87 16.68 13.76 -7.28
N SER A 88 15.65 14.58 -7.44
CA SER A 88 15.60 15.98 -6.99
C SER A 88 15.06 16.17 -5.58
N TRP A 89 14.68 15.10 -4.88
CA TRP A 89 14.01 15.18 -3.57
C TRP A 89 12.73 16.02 -3.60
N THR A 90 11.99 15.97 -4.72
CA THR A 90 10.81 16.80 -4.93
C THR A 90 9.76 16.49 -3.85
N GLU A 91 9.11 17.53 -3.31
CA GLU A 91 7.97 17.36 -2.42
C GLU A 91 6.85 16.55 -3.09
N GLY A 92 6.26 15.60 -2.36
CA GLY A 92 5.31 14.63 -2.91
C GLY A 92 5.96 13.42 -3.60
N TYR A 93 7.28 13.45 -3.80
CA TYR A 93 8.10 12.37 -4.34
C TYR A 93 9.31 12.08 -3.43
N ASN A 94 9.17 12.34 -2.13
CA ASN A 94 10.21 12.12 -1.13
C ASN A 94 9.65 11.25 0.02
N CYS A 95 9.45 9.96 -0.26
CA CYS A 95 8.76 9.03 0.61
C CYS A 95 9.63 8.53 1.75
N GLY A 96 9.21 8.88 2.96
CA GLY A 96 9.69 8.41 4.24
C GLY A 96 8.57 7.78 5.05
N TYR A 97 8.83 7.38 6.30
CA TYR A 97 7.77 6.83 7.15
C TYR A 97 6.80 7.91 7.62
N ALA A 98 5.52 7.54 7.78
CA ALA A 98 4.51 8.44 8.32
C ALA A 98 4.55 8.49 9.87
N VAL A 99 4.69 7.34 10.54
CA VAL A 99 4.68 7.25 12.02
C VAL A 99 5.85 6.45 12.56
N ASP A 100 6.11 5.26 12.00
CA ASP A 100 7.20 4.37 12.39
C ASP A 100 7.93 3.87 11.15
N GLY A 101 9.25 4.03 11.14
CA GLY A 101 10.13 3.69 10.03
C GLY A 101 10.85 2.36 10.16
N LYS A 102 10.72 1.63 11.28
CA LYS A 102 11.41 0.35 11.45
C LYS A 102 10.69 -0.76 10.68
N LEU A 103 11.25 -1.16 9.55
CA LEU A 103 10.72 -2.23 8.71
C LEU A 103 11.14 -3.60 9.22
N ALA A 104 10.19 -4.52 9.21
CA ALA A 104 10.43 -5.95 9.35
C ALA A 104 10.08 -6.67 8.04
N LEU A 105 10.63 -7.86 7.83
CA LEU A 105 10.42 -8.61 6.60
C LEU A 105 8.94 -8.99 6.44
N GLY A 106 8.33 -8.58 5.33
CA GLY A 106 6.91 -8.84 5.06
C GLY A 106 5.92 -7.92 5.77
N GLU A 107 6.39 -7.00 6.62
CA GLU A 107 5.53 -6.08 7.36
C GLU A 107 5.53 -4.69 6.70
N PRO A 108 4.43 -4.29 6.04
CA PRO A 108 4.34 -2.97 5.44
C PRO A 108 4.22 -1.86 6.49
N LYS A 109 4.81 -0.70 6.19
CA LYS A 109 4.66 0.54 6.96
C LYS A 109 4.05 1.62 6.09
N VAL A 110 3.21 2.46 6.69
CA VAL A 110 2.63 3.62 6.01
C VAL A 110 3.73 4.65 5.76
N ALA A 111 3.80 5.13 4.52
CA ALA A 111 4.72 6.15 4.08
C ALA A 111 4.04 7.50 3.92
N ASP A 112 4.83 8.55 4.05
CA ASP A 112 4.48 9.93 3.71
C ASP A 112 5.54 10.46 2.71
N CYS A 113 5.05 10.85 1.53
CA CYS A 113 5.87 11.32 0.41
C CYS A 113 6.18 12.83 0.43
N GLN A 114 5.80 13.53 1.50
CA GLN A 114 6.14 14.93 1.75
C GLN A 114 7.28 15.10 2.78
N THR A 115 7.85 14.00 3.28
CA THR A 115 8.83 14.05 4.37
C THR A 115 10.22 14.47 3.88
N VAL A 116 10.99 15.10 4.77
CA VAL A 116 12.42 15.40 4.51
C VAL A 116 13.31 14.35 5.18
N TYR A 117 13.21 14.17 6.50
CA TYR A 117 14.16 13.38 7.30
C TYR A 117 13.65 12.02 7.80
N ASN A 118 12.44 11.62 7.41
CA ASN A 118 11.83 10.39 7.91
C ASN A 118 12.41 9.16 7.18
N TYR A 119 13.55 8.65 7.64
CA TYR A 119 14.20 7.50 7.02
C TYR A 119 13.57 6.18 7.49
N PHE A 120 13.26 5.29 6.55
CA PHE A 120 13.00 3.91 6.90
C PHE A 120 14.30 3.25 7.37
N SER A 121 14.19 2.31 8.29
CA SER A 121 15.31 1.49 8.75
C SER A 121 14.99 0.01 8.57
N PHE A 122 15.98 -0.76 8.09
CA PHE A 122 15.89 -2.21 7.99
C PHE A 122 17.18 -2.85 8.48
N THR A 123 17.04 -3.91 9.28
CA THR A 123 18.17 -4.69 9.80
C THR A 123 18.10 -6.12 9.26
N PRO A 124 18.82 -6.45 8.18
CA PRO A 124 18.79 -7.79 7.62
C PRO A 124 19.43 -8.79 8.58
N ALA A 125 18.73 -9.88 8.87
CA ALA A 125 19.28 -11.00 9.65
C ALA A 125 20.36 -11.77 8.87
N ARG A 126 20.39 -11.65 7.53
CA ARG A 126 21.34 -12.32 6.64
C ARG A 126 21.68 -11.41 5.47
N LYS A 127 22.90 -11.53 4.94
CA LYS A 127 23.28 -10.87 3.68
C LYS A 127 22.45 -11.46 2.54
N GLY A 128 22.07 -10.63 1.58
CA GLY A 128 21.24 -11.09 0.47
C GLY A 128 20.65 -9.97 -0.36
N VAL A 129 19.92 -10.37 -1.39
CA VAL A 129 19.05 -9.48 -2.15
C VAL A 129 17.66 -9.54 -1.55
N PHE A 130 17.04 -8.38 -1.39
CA PHE A 130 15.68 -8.21 -0.91
C PHE A 130 14.91 -7.35 -1.90
N ILE A 131 13.60 -7.48 -1.90
CA ILE A 131 12.73 -6.62 -2.70
C ILE A 131 12.24 -5.49 -1.80
N ILE A 132 12.52 -4.25 -2.18
CA ILE A 132 11.83 -3.09 -1.63
C ILE A 132 10.61 -2.82 -2.49
N GLN A 133 9.44 -2.74 -1.87
CA GLN A 133 8.19 -2.46 -2.55
C GLN A 133 7.58 -1.14 -2.05
N LEU A 134 7.12 -0.33 -2.99
CA LEU A 134 6.18 0.77 -2.78
C LEU A 134 4.83 0.37 -3.36
N ASP A 135 3.84 0.20 -2.51
CA ASP A 135 2.45 0.06 -2.89
C ASP A 135 1.78 1.44 -2.84
N TYR A 136 1.56 2.00 -4.03
CA TYR A 136 0.99 3.33 -4.24
C TYR A 136 -0.48 3.27 -4.71
N ARG A 137 -1.14 2.11 -4.54
CA ARG A 137 -2.55 1.95 -4.92
C ARG A 137 -3.50 2.85 -4.12
N THR A 138 -3.09 3.26 -2.92
CA THR A 138 -3.75 4.27 -2.09
C THR A 138 -2.80 5.46 -1.89
N PRO A 139 -2.77 6.46 -2.80
CA PRO A 139 -1.77 7.54 -2.79
C PRO A 139 -1.72 8.39 -1.52
N SER A 140 -2.82 8.45 -0.75
CA SER A 140 -2.87 9.17 0.53
C SER A 140 -2.25 8.39 1.69
N GLN A 141 -2.06 7.08 1.54
CA GLN A 141 -1.46 6.17 2.53
C GLN A 141 -0.65 5.08 1.81
N PRO A 142 0.41 5.44 1.08
CA PRO A 142 1.25 4.47 0.41
C PRO A 142 1.92 3.55 1.42
N LEU A 143 2.19 2.31 1.03
CA LEU A 143 2.85 1.33 1.90
C LEU A 143 4.25 1.00 1.37
N VAL A 144 5.22 0.94 2.28
CA VAL A 144 6.58 0.48 2.00
C VAL A 144 6.83 -0.83 2.75
N SER A 145 7.42 -1.81 2.07
CA SER A 145 7.79 -3.09 2.67
C SER A 145 9.12 -3.60 2.15
N VAL A 146 9.76 -4.45 2.96
CA VAL A 146 10.92 -5.26 2.56
C VAL A 146 10.44 -6.70 2.46
N LEU A 147 10.64 -7.33 1.31
CA LEU A 147 10.21 -8.69 1.02
C LEU A 147 11.43 -9.57 0.70
N PRO A 148 11.35 -10.90 0.92
CA PRO A 148 12.34 -11.82 0.39
C PRO A 148 12.37 -11.74 -1.16
N ASN A 149 13.55 -11.93 -1.75
CA ASN A 149 13.72 -11.99 -3.20
C ASN A 149 13.60 -13.41 -3.75
#